data_AF-A0A821HAZ1-F1
#
_entry.id   AF-A0A821HAZ1-F1
#
_cell.length_a   1.000
_cell.length_b   1.000
_cell.length_c   1.000
_cell.angle_alpha   90.00
_cell.angle_beta   90.00
_cell.angle_gamma   90.00
#
_symmetry.space_group_name_H-M   'P 1'
#
loop_
_entity.id
_entity.type
_entity.pdbx_description
1 polymer ?
#
loop_
_entity_poly.entity_id
_entity_poly.type
_entity_poly.pdbx_seq_one_letter_code
_entity_poly.pdbx_strand_id
1 'polypeptide(L)'
;KRKGGKEKLSDGKTIGGKGRLTDQMITRFQIYFCEAIRKNKNDLDKLYKSAQAMYWHKFSTNSDHHHQFCDEAWCGYLQAKKNNTRYNHTPHGLPRAVMNIIKPAFDSICSKQSLMRVLNGSTQNANEAFHALIWTMSPKHKAASDVTFNIACYLAVVIFNDGYCNLGKKY
;
A
#
# COMPACT_ATOMS: atom_id res chain seq x y z
N LYS A 1 -20.59 18.20 16.88
CA LYS A 1 -20.19 16.76 16.89
C LYS A 1 -21.22 15.94 16.12
N ARG A 2 -21.03 15.69 14.81
CA ARG A 2 -21.82 14.69 14.09
C ARG A 2 -21.35 13.32 14.57
N LYS A 3 -22.20 12.57 15.30
CA LYS A 3 -21.98 11.13 15.53
C LYS A 3 -22.24 10.43 14.19
N GLY A 4 -21.28 10.48 13.28
CA GLY A 4 -21.34 9.79 12.00
C GLY A 4 -21.25 8.29 12.25
N GLY A 5 -22.34 7.56 12.02
CA GLY A 5 -22.30 6.11 11.96
C GLY A 5 -21.25 5.69 10.94
N LYS A 6 -20.34 4.79 11.32
CA LYS A 6 -19.32 4.26 10.41
C LYS A 6 -20.03 3.71 9.17
N GLU A 7 -19.60 4.16 8.00
CA GLU A 7 -20.16 3.72 6.72
C GLU A 7 -20.10 2.19 6.63
N LYS A 8 -21.23 1.59 6.24
CA LYS A 8 -21.37 0.15 6.10
C LYS A 8 -21.02 -0.25 4.68
N LEU A 9 -20.28 -1.34 4.54
CA LEU A 9 -19.95 -1.92 3.25
C LEU A 9 -21.12 -2.76 2.71
N SER A 10 -20.96 -3.33 1.51
CA SER A 10 -22.00 -4.16 0.86
C SER A 10 -22.46 -5.38 1.67
N ASP A 11 -21.67 -5.80 2.66
CA ASP A 11 -22.04 -6.88 3.60
C ASP A 11 -22.68 -6.37 4.90
N GLY A 12 -23.08 -5.10 4.95
CA GLY A 12 -23.74 -4.47 6.10
C GLY A 12 -22.84 -4.20 7.30
N LYS A 13 -21.53 -4.47 7.18
CA LYS A 13 -20.54 -4.31 8.27
C LYS A 13 -19.58 -3.16 7.98
N THR A 14 -18.94 -2.63 9.02
CA THR A 14 -17.91 -1.59 8.90
C THR A 14 -16.63 -2.13 8.26
N ILE A 15 -15.76 -1.26 7.75
CA ILE A 15 -14.47 -1.68 7.16
C ILE A 15 -13.55 -2.43 8.16
N GLY A 16 -13.53 -1.98 9.41
CA GLY A 16 -12.75 -2.58 10.49
C GLY A 16 -13.56 -3.50 11.41
N GLY A 17 -12.86 -4.19 12.29
CA GLY A 17 -13.42 -5.15 13.26
C GLY A 17 -12.75 -6.53 13.18
N LYS A 18 -13.16 -7.45 14.05
CA LYS A 18 -12.63 -8.82 14.10
C LYS A 18 -12.81 -9.52 12.74
N GLY A 19 -11.73 -10.07 12.19
CA GLY A 19 -11.72 -10.74 10.89
C GLY A 19 -11.84 -9.80 9.68
N ARG A 20 -11.52 -8.50 9.84
CA ARG A 20 -11.59 -7.49 8.78
C ARG A 20 -10.29 -6.71 8.70
N LEU A 21 -10.31 -5.51 8.08
CA LEU A 21 -9.14 -4.65 7.99
C LEU A 21 -8.85 -4.02 9.36
N THR A 22 -7.91 -4.60 10.09
CA THR A 22 -7.39 -4.07 11.36
C THR A 22 -6.05 -3.39 11.14
N ASP A 23 -5.63 -2.56 12.09
CA ASP A 23 -4.31 -1.92 12.06
C ASP A 23 -3.19 -2.96 11.94
N GLN A 24 -3.31 -4.07 12.67
CA GLN A 24 -2.38 -5.20 12.56
C GLN A 24 -2.31 -5.79 11.14
N MET A 25 -3.45 -5.88 10.44
CA MET A 25 -3.46 -6.36 9.05
C MET A 25 -2.81 -5.34 8.10
N ILE A 26 -3.06 -4.05 8.31
CA ILE A 26 -2.43 -2.97 7.55
C ILE A 26 -0.91 -3.01 7.74
N THR A 27 -0.43 -3.13 8.99
CA THR A 27 0.99 -3.27 9.30
C THR A 27 1.60 -4.50 8.61
N ARG A 28 0.89 -5.65 8.59
CA ARG A 28 1.36 -6.84 7.87
C ARG A 28 1.48 -6.59 6.36
N PHE A 29 0.50 -5.93 5.74
CA PHE A 29 0.61 -5.57 4.32
C PHE A 29 1.82 -4.68 4.05
N GLN A 30 2.07 -3.67 4.89
CA GLN A 30 3.26 -2.81 4.75
C GLN A 30 4.56 -3.61 4.87
N ILE A 31 4.66 -4.51 5.85
CA ILE A 31 5.83 -5.38 6.03
C ILE A 31 6.08 -6.23 4.78
N TYR A 32 5.04 -6.91 4.29
CA TYR A 32 5.16 -7.78 3.10
C TYR A 32 5.51 -6.99 1.85
N PHE A 33 4.98 -5.78 1.69
CA PHE A 33 5.33 -4.91 0.57
C PHE A 33 6.81 -4.50 0.62
N CYS A 34 7.29 -4.07 1.78
CA CYS A 34 8.70 -3.73 1.99
C CYS A 34 9.62 -4.95 1.79
N GLU A 35 9.18 -6.15 2.17
CA GLU A 35 9.91 -7.39 1.91
C GLU A 35 9.96 -7.71 0.41
N ALA A 36 8.85 -7.57 -0.31
CA ALA A 36 8.78 -7.77 -1.76
C ALA A 36 9.74 -6.83 -2.50
N ILE A 37 9.80 -5.55 -2.11
CA ILE A 37 10.77 -4.57 -2.64
C ILE A 37 12.21 -5.04 -2.41
N ARG A 38 12.54 -5.44 -1.18
CA ARG A 38 13.92 -5.82 -0.82
C ARG A 38 14.37 -7.11 -1.51
N LYS A 39 13.46 -8.07 -1.73
CA LYS A 39 13.75 -9.36 -2.37
C LYS A 39 13.88 -9.29 -3.90
N ASN A 40 13.19 -8.34 -4.54
CA ASN A 40 13.07 -8.29 -6.00
C ASN A 40 13.73 -7.04 -6.59
N LYS A 41 14.89 -6.64 -6.06
CA LYS A 41 15.64 -5.49 -6.58
C LYS A 41 16.00 -5.72 -8.04
N ASN A 42 15.90 -4.66 -8.84
CA ASN A 42 16.24 -4.65 -10.27
C ASN A 42 15.39 -5.62 -11.14
N ASP A 43 14.35 -6.25 -10.59
CA ASP A 43 13.43 -7.15 -11.32
C ASP A 43 11.98 -6.67 -11.15
N LEU A 44 11.54 -5.80 -12.07
CA LEU A 44 10.23 -5.16 -11.98
C LEU A 44 9.09 -6.16 -12.09
N ASP A 45 9.24 -7.18 -12.92
CA ASP A 45 8.18 -8.18 -13.14
C ASP A 45 8.02 -9.08 -11.92
N LYS A 46 9.12 -9.52 -11.27
CA LYS A 46 9.02 -10.26 -10.01
C LYS A 46 8.50 -9.40 -8.87
N LEU A 47 8.90 -8.12 -8.81
CA LEU A 47 8.36 -7.18 -7.82
C LEU A 47 6.84 -7.00 -8.01
N TYR A 48 6.39 -6.79 -9.24
CA TYR A 48 4.98 -6.67 -9.58
C TYR A 48 4.18 -7.91 -9.18
N LYS A 49 4.66 -9.11 -9.55
CA LYS A 49 4.02 -10.38 -9.16
C LYS A 49 3.97 -10.53 -7.63
N SER A 50 5.07 -10.26 -6.94
CA SER A 50 5.12 -10.34 -5.47
C SER A 50 4.16 -9.38 -4.78
N ALA A 51 4.06 -8.13 -5.29
CA ALA A 51 3.12 -7.13 -4.77
C ALA A 51 1.66 -7.53 -5.02
N GLN A 52 1.34 -8.00 -6.23
CA GLN A 52 0.00 -8.51 -6.57
C GLN A 52 -0.38 -9.73 -5.74
N ALA A 53 0.57 -10.62 -5.45
CA ALA A 53 0.34 -11.81 -4.64
C ALA A 53 -0.27 -11.49 -3.28
N MET A 54 0.13 -10.38 -2.64
CA MET A 54 -0.43 -9.97 -1.34
C MET A 54 -1.95 -9.76 -1.39
N TYR A 55 -2.44 -9.04 -2.39
CA TYR A 55 -3.87 -8.77 -2.55
C TYR A 55 -4.62 -10.06 -2.89
N TRP A 56 -4.19 -10.76 -3.94
CA TRP A 56 -4.89 -11.94 -4.46
C TRP A 56 -4.88 -13.12 -3.47
N HIS A 57 -3.79 -13.27 -2.70
CA HIS A 57 -3.71 -14.25 -1.63
C HIS A 57 -4.75 -13.99 -0.54
N LYS A 58 -4.98 -12.72 -0.15
CA LYS A 58 -6.02 -12.35 0.84
C LYS A 58 -7.44 -12.34 0.29
N PHE A 59 -7.58 -12.19 -1.02
CA PHE A 59 -8.84 -12.20 -1.74
C PHE A 59 -9.40 -13.62 -1.96
N SER A 60 -8.50 -14.61 -1.93
CA SER A 60 -8.82 -16.02 -2.14
C SER A 60 -9.73 -16.58 -1.05
N THR A 61 -10.65 -17.44 -1.47
CA THR A 61 -11.59 -18.16 -0.61
C THR A 61 -11.52 -19.67 -0.90
N ASN A 62 -12.28 -20.47 -0.15
CA ASN A 62 -12.38 -21.91 -0.41
C ASN A 62 -13.12 -22.25 -1.71
N SER A 63 -13.91 -21.34 -2.27
CA SER A 63 -14.65 -21.54 -3.53
C SER A 63 -14.04 -20.79 -4.72
N ASP A 64 -13.16 -19.81 -4.46
CA ASP A 64 -12.60 -18.91 -5.46
C ASP A 64 -11.12 -18.68 -5.16
N HIS A 65 -10.23 -19.40 -5.86
CA HIS A 65 -8.80 -19.47 -5.55
C HIS A 65 -7.98 -18.55 -6.48
N HIS A 66 -7.24 -17.59 -5.91
CA HIS A 66 -6.42 -16.61 -6.63
C HIS A 66 -4.96 -16.63 -6.15
N HIS A 67 -4.28 -17.75 -6.40
CA HIS A 67 -2.88 -17.96 -5.98
C HIS A 67 -1.88 -17.93 -7.15
N GLN A 68 -2.26 -17.35 -8.29
CA GLN A 68 -1.45 -17.33 -9.53
C GLN A 68 -0.12 -16.57 -9.41
N PHE A 69 0.00 -15.69 -8.42
CA PHE A 69 1.23 -14.93 -8.15
C PHE A 69 1.97 -15.41 -6.90
N CYS A 70 1.44 -16.44 -6.23
CA CYS A 70 2.03 -16.99 -5.02
C CYS A 70 3.20 -17.93 -5.34
N ASP A 71 4.11 -18.07 -4.39
CA ASP A 71 5.16 -19.08 -4.42
C ASP A 71 4.84 -20.20 -3.42
N GLU A 72 5.19 -21.43 -3.75
CA GLU A 72 4.96 -22.60 -2.91
C GLU A 72 5.74 -22.54 -1.58
N ALA A 73 6.87 -21.84 -1.53
CA ALA A 73 7.69 -21.72 -0.32
C ALA A 73 6.94 -21.11 0.87
N TRP A 74 5.91 -20.30 0.61
CA TRP A 74 5.14 -19.62 1.67
C TRP A 74 3.63 -19.76 1.53
N CYS A 75 3.11 -20.16 0.38
CA CYS A 75 1.67 -20.28 0.16
C CYS A 75 1.16 -21.67 0.56
N GLY A 76 0.51 -21.75 1.72
CA GLY A 76 -0.08 -23.00 2.22
C GLY A 76 -1.11 -23.64 1.27
N TYR A 77 -1.83 -22.86 0.45
CA TYR A 77 -2.72 -23.42 -0.57
C TYR A 77 -1.94 -24.16 -1.66
N LEU A 78 -0.85 -23.58 -2.17
CA LEU A 78 -0.03 -24.23 -3.19
C LEU A 78 0.67 -25.48 -2.65
N GLN A 79 1.16 -25.42 -1.40
CA GLN A 79 1.72 -26.58 -0.70
C GLN A 79 0.68 -27.70 -0.55
N ALA A 80 -0.54 -27.36 -0.12
CA ALA A 80 -1.60 -28.33 0.04
C ALA A 80 -2.02 -28.94 -1.30
N LYS A 81 -2.12 -28.12 -2.36
CA LYS A 81 -2.40 -28.56 -3.72
C LYS A 81 -1.36 -29.56 -4.22
N LYS A 82 -0.07 -29.29 -4.00
CA LYS A 82 1.02 -30.21 -4.38
C LYS A 82 0.95 -31.52 -3.62
N ASN A 83 0.65 -31.46 -2.33
CA ASN A 83 0.57 -32.64 -1.46
C ASN A 83 -0.79 -33.36 -1.54
N ASN A 84 -1.71 -32.93 -2.41
CA ASN A 84 -3.09 -33.42 -2.51
C ASN A 84 -3.83 -33.43 -1.15
N THR A 85 -3.61 -32.40 -0.33
CA THR A 85 -4.27 -32.21 0.97
C THR A 85 -5.28 -31.07 0.93
N ARG A 86 -6.21 -31.05 1.90
CA ARG A 86 -7.21 -29.98 2.01
C ARG A 86 -6.60 -28.72 2.63
N TYR A 87 -6.93 -27.56 2.07
CA TYR A 87 -6.56 -26.25 2.62
C TYR A 87 -7.80 -25.43 2.96
N ASN A 88 -7.78 -24.74 4.11
CA ASN A 88 -8.84 -23.83 4.52
C ASN A 88 -8.33 -22.39 4.54
N HIS A 89 -8.95 -21.52 3.77
CA HIS A 89 -8.63 -20.09 3.69
C HIS A 89 -9.11 -19.29 4.91
N THR A 90 -9.91 -19.88 5.80
CA THR A 90 -10.38 -19.24 7.04
C THR A 90 -9.41 -19.54 8.18
N PRO A 91 -8.91 -18.55 8.95
CA PRO A 91 -9.27 -17.12 8.97
C PRO A 91 -8.32 -16.21 8.16
N HIS A 92 -7.54 -16.76 7.24
CA HIS A 92 -6.46 -16.04 6.55
C HIS A 92 -6.95 -15.02 5.53
N GLY A 93 -8.07 -15.28 4.84
CA GLY A 93 -8.69 -14.38 3.87
C GLY A 93 -9.44 -13.21 4.53
N LEU A 94 -9.62 -12.12 3.77
CA LEU A 94 -10.44 -10.98 4.17
C LEU A 94 -11.80 -10.99 3.44
N PRO A 95 -12.88 -10.45 4.04
CA PRO A 95 -14.17 -10.37 3.39
C PRO A 95 -14.11 -9.62 2.06
N ARG A 96 -14.86 -10.10 1.06
CA ARG A 96 -14.91 -9.50 -0.29
C ARG A 96 -15.25 -8.01 -0.27
N ALA A 97 -16.19 -7.63 0.60
CA ALA A 97 -16.58 -6.23 0.80
C ALA A 97 -15.39 -5.34 1.20
N VAL A 98 -14.52 -5.82 2.08
CA VAL A 98 -13.30 -5.10 2.50
C VAL A 98 -12.29 -5.06 1.36
N MET A 99 -12.05 -6.20 0.72
CA MET A 99 -11.06 -6.30 -0.36
C MET A 99 -11.40 -5.38 -1.54
N ASN A 100 -12.67 -5.32 -1.93
CA ASN A 100 -13.13 -4.44 -3.01
C ASN A 100 -12.91 -2.96 -2.68
N ILE A 101 -13.09 -2.55 -1.41
CA ILE A 101 -12.87 -1.17 -0.97
C ILE A 101 -11.39 -0.79 -0.99
N ILE A 102 -10.49 -1.70 -0.61
CA ILE A 102 -9.04 -1.41 -0.58
C ILE A 102 -8.36 -1.62 -1.94
N LYS A 103 -9.03 -2.27 -2.90
CA LYS A 103 -8.46 -2.58 -4.23
C LYS A 103 -7.91 -1.36 -4.96
N PRO A 104 -8.60 -0.20 -5.02
CA PRO A 104 -8.06 0.98 -5.69
C PRO A 104 -6.74 1.47 -5.07
N ALA A 105 -6.62 1.41 -3.74
CA ALA A 105 -5.38 1.74 -3.06
C ALA A 105 -4.27 0.75 -3.47
N PHE A 106 -4.54 -0.55 -3.38
CA PHE A 106 -3.59 -1.58 -3.82
C PHE A 106 -3.15 -1.40 -5.29
N ASP A 107 -4.07 -1.12 -6.20
CA ASP A 107 -3.74 -0.91 -7.61
C ASP A 107 -2.85 0.31 -7.84
N SER A 108 -3.10 1.40 -7.12
CA SER A 108 -2.27 2.60 -7.17
C SER A 108 -0.84 2.33 -6.67
N ILE A 109 -0.71 1.69 -5.51
CA ILE A 109 0.60 1.45 -4.87
C ILE A 109 1.38 0.36 -5.62
N CYS A 110 0.69 -0.65 -6.15
CA CYS A 110 1.29 -1.77 -6.89
C CYS A 110 1.33 -1.54 -8.41
N SER A 111 1.03 -0.33 -8.90
CA SER A 111 1.17 0.00 -10.31
C SER A 111 2.63 -0.12 -10.76
N LYS A 112 2.88 -0.49 -12.01
CA LYS A 112 4.27 -0.58 -12.54
C LYS A 112 5.02 0.74 -12.38
N GLN A 113 4.33 1.88 -12.54
CA GLN A 113 4.92 3.20 -12.35
C GLN A 113 5.35 3.45 -10.91
N SER A 114 4.52 3.08 -9.93
CA SER A 114 4.87 3.16 -8.50
C SER A 114 6.02 2.22 -8.15
N LEU A 115 5.98 0.97 -8.63
CA LEU A 115 7.00 -0.03 -8.34
C LEU A 115 8.36 0.29 -8.97
N MET A 116 8.39 0.91 -10.16
CA MET A 116 9.64 1.35 -10.78
C MET A 116 10.44 2.30 -9.88
N ARG A 117 9.76 3.15 -9.10
CA ARG A 117 10.40 4.13 -8.19
C ARG A 117 11.10 3.49 -7.00
N VAL A 118 10.71 2.27 -6.62
CA VAL A 118 11.26 1.53 -5.48
C VAL A 118 12.08 0.31 -5.93
N LEU A 119 12.33 0.16 -7.23
CA LEU A 119 12.95 -1.03 -7.83
C LEU A 119 14.39 -1.27 -7.38
N ASN A 120 15.12 -0.22 -7.03
CA ASN A 120 16.47 -0.31 -6.48
C ASN A 120 16.50 -0.76 -4.99
N GLY A 121 15.34 -1.04 -4.41
CA GLY A 121 15.22 -1.42 -3.00
C GLY A 121 15.11 -0.23 -2.04
N SER A 122 14.98 0.99 -2.55
CA SER A 122 14.71 2.17 -1.73
C SER A 122 13.27 2.12 -1.21
N THR A 123 13.13 2.13 0.11
CA THR A 123 11.86 2.48 0.75
C THR A 123 11.85 4.00 0.92
N GLN A 124 10.81 4.69 0.46
CA GLN A 124 10.69 6.13 0.68
C GLN A 124 10.52 6.39 2.18
N ASN A 125 11.58 6.84 2.86
CA ASN A 125 11.44 7.42 4.18
C ASN A 125 10.61 8.70 4.00
N ALA A 126 9.39 8.73 4.56
CA ALA A 126 8.48 9.86 4.44
C ALA A 126 9.15 11.18 4.86
N ASN A 127 10.01 11.14 5.87
CA ASN A 127 10.77 12.31 6.32
C ASN A 127 11.81 12.75 5.29
N GLU A 128 12.52 11.81 4.66
CA GLU A 128 13.48 12.15 3.59
C GLU A 128 12.79 12.69 2.35
N ALA A 129 11.66 12.12 1.95
CA ALA A 129 10.87 12.60 0.83
C ALA A 129 10.30 14.01 1.09
N PHE A 130 9.77 14.25 2.30
CA PHE A 130 9.29 15.56 2.72
C PHE A 130 10.42 16.60 2.78
N HIS A 131 11.53 16.25 3.43
CA HIS A 131 12.70 17.11 3.51
C HIS A 131 13.29 17.40 2.13
N ALA A 132 13.31 16.44 1.21
CA ALA A 132 13.77 16.64 -0.16
C ALA A 132 12.94 17.71 -0.89
N LEU A 133 11.61 17.74 -0.69
CA LEU A 133 10.76 18.81 -1.25
C LEU A 133 11.16 20.18 -0.70
N ILE A 134 11.28 20.31 0.62
CA ILE A 134 11.70 21.57 1.27
C ILE A 134 13.05 22.03 0.70
N TRP A 135 14.05 21.15 0.65
CA TRP A 135 15.41 21.51 0.22
C TRP A 135 15.51 21.75 -1.29
N THR A 136 14.59 21.23 -2.09
CA THR A 136 14.49 21.57 -3.52
C THR A 136 14.03 23.02 -3.72
N MET A 137 13.11 23.49 -2.88
CA MET A 137 12.56 24.87 -2.94
C MET A 137 13.41 25.88 -2.17
N SER A 138 14.00 25.48 -1.05
CA SER A 138 14.84 26.31 -0.18
C SER A 138 16.14 25.58 0.16
N PRO A 139 17.15 25.56 -0.74
CA PRO A 139 18.37 24.80 -0.54
C PRO A 139 19.17 25.23 0.69
N LYS A 140 19.64 24.28 1.51
CA LYS A 140 20.36 24.54 2.77
C LYS A 140 21.61 25.42 2.65
N HIS A 141 22.27 25.39 1.49
CA HIS A 141 23.51 26.12 1.24
C HIS A 141 23.28 27.55 0.75
N LYS A 142 22.03 27.98 0.59
CA LYS A 142 21.66 29.35 0.19
C LYS A 142 20.98 30.03 1.36
N ALA A 143 21.36 31.27 1.64
CA ALA A 143 20.61 32.10 2.58
C ALA A 143 19.21 32.33 2.01
N ALA A 144 18.19 31.99 2.80
CA ALA A 144 16.80 32.24 2.49
C ALA A 144 16.19 33.06 3.64
N SER A 145 15.27 33.96 3.31
CA SER A 145 14.50 34.64 4.35
C SER A 145 13.57 33.66 5.07
N ASP A 146 13.20 33.96 6.30
CA ASP A 146 12.21 33.17 7.06
C ASP A 146 10.90 33.04 6.28
N VAL A 147 10.49 34.09 5.56
CA VAL A 147 9.29 34.09 4.72
C VAL A 147 9.42 33.07 3.59
N THR A 148 10.56 33.05 2.88
CA THR A 148 10.83 32.10 1.80
C THR A 148 10.84 30.67 2.31
N PHE A 149 11.47 30.42 3.46
CA PHE A 149 11.54 29.09 4.05
C PHE A 149 10.16 28.59 4.50
N ASN A 150 9.35 29.44 5.12
CA ASN A 150 7.98 29.09 5.52
C ASN A 150 7.09 28.77 4.31
N ILE A 151 7.19 29.55 3.23
CA ILE A 151 6.47 29.26 1.97
C ILE A 151 6.89 27.90 1.42
N ALA A 152 8.19 27.60 1.39
CA ALA A 152 8.69 26.28 0.95
C ALA A 152 8.13 25.14 1.82
N CYS A 153 8.04 25.32 3.14
CA CYS A 153 7.43 24.34 4.04
C CYS A 153 5.95 24.13 3.75
N TYR A 154 5.16 25.21 3.58
CA TYR A 154 3.74 25.10 3.25
C TYR A 154 3.51 24.43 1.89
N LEU A 155 4.30 24.79 0.88
CA LEU A 155 4.25 24.14 -0.43
C LEU A 155 4.64 22.67 -0.33
N ALA A 156 5.67 22.33 0.45
CA ALA A 156 6.07 20.94 0.66
C ALA A 156 4.95 20.11 1.30
N VAL A 157 4.22 20.66 2.27
CA VAL A 157 3.07 19.98 2.89
C VAL A 157 1.97 19.71 1.86
N VAL A 158 1.62 20.68 1.03
CA VAL A 158 0.60 20.52 -0.02
C VAL A 158 1.04 19.47 -1.05
N ILE A 159 2.26 19.60 -1.57
CA ILE A 159 2.79 18.71 -2.61
C ILE A 159 2.98 17.28 -2.07
N PHE A 160 3.42 17.12 -0.83
CA PHE A 160 3.66 15.81 -0.23
C PHE A 160 2.35 15.03 -0.02
N ASN A 161 1.30 15.71 0.44
CA ASN A 161 0.01 15.05 0.73
C ASN A 161 -0.83 14.83 -0.52
N ASP A 162 -0.87 15.81 -1.42
CA ASP A 162 -1.84 15.86 -2.52
C ASP A 162 -1.22 15.87 -3.92
N GLY A 163 0.11 15.89 -4.01
CA GLY A 163 0.83 16.10 -5.27
C GLY A 163 0.69 17.52 -5.84
N TYR A 164 1.19 17.71 -7.05
CA TYR A 164 1.16 19.02 -7.73
C TYR A 164 -0.24 19.45 -8.18
N CYS A 165 -1.21 18.52 -8.17
CA CYS A 165 -2.55 18.71 -8.73
C CYS A 165 -3.44 19.68 -7.93
N ASN A 166 -3.06 19.99 -6.68
CA ASN A 166 -3.81 20.89 -5.81
C ASN A 166 -3.15 22.28 -5.66
N LEU A 167 -2.03 22.53 -6.34
CA LEU A 167 -1.45 23.88 -6.40
C LEU A 167 -2.40 24.82 -7.15
N GLY A 168 -2.86 25.87 -6.46
CA GLY A 168 -3.70 26.93 -7.06
C GLY A 168 -5.21 26.65 -7.08
N LYS A 169 -5.69 25.57 -6.45
CA LYS A 169 -7.14 25.41 -6.24
C LYS A 169 -7.60 26.37 -5.16
N LYS A 170 -8.48 27.32 -5.52
CA LYS A 170 -9.18 28.18 -4.55
C LYS A 170 -10.13 27.31 -3.73
N TYR A 171 -10.02 27.41 -2.41
CA TYR A 171 -11.02 26.93 -1.46
C TYR A 171 -12.28 27.80 -1.51
#